data_AF-A0A2A3JQQ4-F1
#
_entry.id   AF-A0A2A3JQQ4-F1
#
_cell.length_a   1.000
_cell.length_b   1.000
_cell.length_c   1.000
_cell.angle_alpha   90.00
_cell.angle_beta   90.00
_cell.angle_gamma   90.00
#
_symmetry.space_group_name_H-M   'P 1'
#
loop_
_entity.id
_entity.type
_entity.pdbx_description
1 polymer ?
#
loop_
_entity_poly.entity_id
_entity_poly.type
_entity_poly.pdbx_seq_one_letter_code
_entity_poly.pdbx_strand_id
1 'polypeptide(L)'
;MAVRIAAQPGLTGSAQFTQVPGAEVRFTGDLVSYVTSGELAPLVGLSAERVTPYEAVSIPSGQEAALDLFGEAGAGEVVDLVGTSYSANPNWSFAEALKLELGRDVINYATEGQGPFVPMRDYLQKRAPETAATTVLWEIPLRYLLDPELPETLAAEAGPEAQSLELAEEGGT
;
A
#
# COMPACT_ATOMS: atom_id res chain seq x y z
N MET A 1 -13.26 1.30 1.06
CA MET A 1 -12.34 0.32 0.43
C MET A 1 -11.82 -0.67 1.47
N ALA A 2 -11.19 -0.21 2.56
CA ALA A 2 -10.65 -1.07 3.63
C ALA A 2 -11.65 -2.09 4.20
N VAL A 3 -12.90 -1.70 4.52
CA VAL A 3 -13.98 -2.62 4.94
C VAL A 3 -14.18 -3.82 4.00
N ARG A 4 -14.08 -3.61 2.68
CA ARG A 4 -14.27 -4.68 1.68
C ARG A 4 -13.05 -5.59 1.59
N ILE A 5 -11.86 -5.06 1.90
CA ILE A 5 -10.63 -5.85 2.00
C ILE A 5 -10.70 -6.73 3.25
N ALA A 6 -11.10 -6.17 4.40
CA ALA A 6 -11.26 -6.93 5.65
C ALA A 6 -12.29 -8.06 5.57
N ALA A 7 -13.25 -7.98 4.64
CA ALA A 7 -14.20 -9.05 4.39
C ALA A 7 -13.59 -10.31 3.73
N GLN A 8 -12.34 -10.26 3.26
CA GLN A 8 -11.68 -11.43 2.68
C GLN A 8 -11.26 -12.42 3.80
N PRO A 9 -11.53 -13.72 3.65
CA PRO A 9 -11.15 -14.72 4.64
C PRO A 9 -9.66 -14.72 4.95
N GLY A 10 -9.30 -14.77 6.23
CA GLY A 10 -7.92 -14.88 6.69
C GLY A 10 -7.12 -13.57 6.71
N LEU A 11 -7.73 -12.43 6.38
CA LEU A 11 -7.04 -11.14 6.44
C LEU A 11 -7.15 -10.43 7.78
N THR A 12 -8.17 -10.71 8.59
CA THR A 12 -8.39 -10.04 9.88
C THR A 12 -7.59 -10.67 11.01
N GLY A 13 -7.05 -9.84 11.91
CA GLY A 13 -6.39 -10.22 13.15
C GLY A 13 -7.21 -9.83 14.38
N SER A 14 -6.56 -9.87 15.55
CA SER A 14 -7.17 -9.58 16.85
C SER A 14 -6.72 -8.25 17.48
N ALA A 15 -5.79 -7.53 16.85
CA ALA A 15 -5.31 -6.26 17.38
C ALA A 15 -6.42 -5.21 17.36
N GLN A 16 -6.43 -4.35 18.36
CA GLN A 16 -7.42 -3.28 18.49
C GLN A 16 -6.74 -1.94 18.23
N PHE A 17 -7.36 -1.12 17.39
CA PHE A 17 -6.88 0.23 17.09
C PHE A 17 -7.97 1.25 17.35
N THR A 18 -7.58 2.45 17.75
CA THR A 18 -8.46 3.62 17.82
C THR A 18 -7.98 4.68 16.86
N GLN A 19 -8.93 5.39 16.25
CA GLN A 19 -8.64 6.49 15.34
C GLN A 19 -8.33 7.76 16.13
N VAL A 20 -7.21 8.40 15.82
CA VAL A 20 -6.85 9.72 16.34
C VAL A 20 -6.79 10.71 15.18
N PRO A 21 -7.68 11.72 15.12
CA PRO A 21 -7.64 12.73 14.09
C PRO A 21 -6.35 13.56 14.17
N GLY A 22 -5.72 13.78 13.03
CA GLY A 22 -4.62 14.72 12.86
C GLY A 22 -5.10 16.15 12.63
N ALA A 23 -4.15 17.05 12.35
CA ALA A 23 -4.44 18.42 11.99
C ALA A 23 -5.02 18.50 10.57
N GLU A 24 -5.94 19.46 10.34
CA GLU A 24 -6.39 19.76 8.98
C GLU A 24 -5.21 20.30 8.16
N VAL A 25 -5.00 19.73 6.98
CA VAL A 25 -3.96 20.15 6.05
C VAL A 25 -4.58 20.62 4.74
N ARG A 26 -3.92 21.60 4.12
CA ARG A 26 -4.23 22.02 2.75
C ARG A 26 -3.39 21.19 1.79
N PHE A 27 -4.07 20.49 0.88
CA PHE A 27 -3.45 19.61 -0.09
C PHE A 27 -3.87 20.00 -1.50
N THR A 28 -2.92 20.05 -2.42
CA THR A 28 -3.18 20.25 -3.84
C THR A 28 -2.93 18.93 -4.55
N GLY A 29 -3.96 18.39 -5.21
CA GLY A 29 -3.87 17.12 -5.91
C GLY A 29 -2.83 17.12 -7.03
N ASP A 30 -2.27 15.96 -7.31
CA ASP A 30 -1.31 15.73 -8.39
C ASP A 30 -1.87 16.12 -9.76
N LEU A 31 -3.18 15.94 -9.99
CA LEU A 31 -3.88 16.33 -11.22
C LEU A 31 -3.76 17.81 -11.55
N VAL A 32 -3.60 18.68 -10.55
CA VAL A 32 -3.45 20.13 -10.78
C VAL A 32 -2.22 20.41 -11.63
N SER A 33 -1.13 19.66 -11.41
CA SER A 33 0.13 19.82 -12.15
C SER A 33 0.03 19.54 -13.64
N TYR A 34 -0.99 18.77 -14.08
CA TYR A 34 -1.23 18.46 -15.49
C TYR A 34 -2.05 19.54 -16.21
N VAL A 35 -2.77 20.37 -15.46
CA VAL A 35 -3.61 21.43 -16.02
C VAL A 35 -2.90 22.78 -15.95
N THR A 36 -2.18 23.04 -14.86
CA THR A 36 -1.62 24.36 -14.56
C THR A 36 -0.54 24.30 -13.48
N SER A 37 0.17 25.41 -13.24
CA SER A 37 1.09 25.53 -12.11
C SER A 37 0.33 25.87 -10.82
N GLY A 38 0.90 25.54 -9.66
CA GLY A 38 0.27 25.78 -8.36
C GLY A 38 -0.12 27.25 -8.11
N GLU A 39 0.65 28.20 -8.66
CA GLU A 39 0.34 29.64 -8.56
C GLU A 39 -0.87 30.06 -9.40
N LEU A 40 -1.05 29.41 -10.55
CA LEU A 40 -2.14 29.70 -11.49
C LEU A 40 -3.39 28.86 -11.20
N ALA A 41 -3.26 27.79 -10.41
CA ALA A 41 -4.35 26.87 -10.08
C ALA A 41 -5.59 27.56 -9.47
N PRO A 42 -5.45 28.50 -8.51
CA PRO A 42 -6.61 29.21 -7.97
C PRO A 42 -7.36 30.05 -9.02
N LEU A 43 -6.66 30.56 -10.03
CA LEU A 43 -7.25 31.40 -11.09
C LEU A 43 -8.17 30.60 -12.02
N VAL A 44 -7.97 29.29 -12.11
CA VAL A 44 -8.79 28.37 -12.92
C VAL A 44 -9.72 27.50 -12.06
N GLY A 45 -9.90 27.86 -10.78
CA GLY A 45 -10.79 27.15 -9.86
C GLY A 45 -10.22 25.87 -9.26
N LEU A 46 -8.93 25.57 -9.47
CA LEU A 46 -8.22 24.43 -8.89
C LEU A 46 -7.54 24.83 -7.58
N SER A 47 -8.33 25.20 -6.57
CA SER A 47 -7.79 25.59 -5.27
C SER A 47 -7.39 24.37 -4.43
N ALA A 48 -6.43 24.55 -3.53
CA ALA A 48 -6.06 23.52 -2.57
C ALA A 48 -7.27 23.06 -1.75
N GLU A 49 -7.43 21.75 -1.64
CA GLU A 49 -8.45 21.09 -0.86
C GLU A 49 -8.02 20.97 0.60
N ARG A 50 -9.00 20.77 1.49
CA ARG A 50 -8.74 20.54 2.91
C ARG A 50 -9.01 19.07 3.21
N VAL A 51 -8.04 18.41 3.84
CA VAL A 51 -8.15 17.03 4.29
C VAL A 51 -7.74 16.95 5.74
N THR A 52 -8.36 16.04 6.48
CA THR A 52 -8.04 15.76 7.89
C THR A 52 -7.54 14.33 7.97
N PRO A 53 -6.21 14.11 7.87
CA PRO A 53 -5.61 12.80 8.06
C PRO A 53 -5.90 12.32 9.49
N TYR A 54 -5.80 11.02 9.70
CA TYR A 54 -5.87 10.38 11.00
C TYR A 54 -4.85 9.25 11.10
N GLU A 55 -4.53 8.89 12.34
CA GLU A 55 -3.66 7.77 12.68
C GLU A 55 -4.46 6.68 13.40
N ALA A 56 -4.08 5.42 13.20
CA ALA A 56 -4.60 4.30 13.95
C ALA A 56 -3.61 3.94 15.06
N VAL A 57 -4.00 4.18 16.31
CA VAL A 57 -3.18 3.93 17.49
C VAL A 57 -3.62 2.63 18.15
N SER A 58 -2.69 1.72 18.40
CA SER A 58 -2.97 0.44 19.06
C SER A 58 -3.52 0.66 20.48
N ILE A 59 -4.55 -0.10 20.84
CA ILE A 59 -5.14 -0.16 22.18
C ILE A 59 -4.56 -1.38 22.88
N PRO A 60 -3.76 -1.21 23.94
CA PRO A 60 -3.22 -2.35 24.67
C PRO A 60 -4.34 -3.16 25.32
N SER A 61 -4.43 -4.45 25.01
CA SER A 61 -5.40 -5.36 25.62
C SER A 61 -4.77 -6.13 26.79
N GLY A 62 -5.16 -5.80 28.03
CA GLY A 62 -4.93 -6.65 29.22
C GLY A 62 -3.53 -6.58 29.86
N GLN A 63 -3.30 -7.43 30.87
CA GLN A 63 -2.07 -7.50 31.70
C GLN A 63 -0.79 -7.86 30.90
N GLU A 64 -0.94 -8.24 29.63
CA GLU A 64 0.14 -8.53 28.68
C GLU A 64 0.60 -7.29 27.88
N ALA A 65 0.01 -6.11 28.12
CA ALA A 65 0.39 -4.84 27.49
C ALA A 65 1.89 -4.47 27.64
N ALA A 66 2.56 -4.99 28.67
CA ALA A 66 4.00 -4.80 28.87
C ALA A 66 4.87 -5.87 28.19
N LEU A 67 4.30 -7.00 27.78
CA LEU A 67 4.99 -8.06 27.02
C LEU A 67 4.77 -7.90 25.51
N ASP A 68 3.61 -7.40 25.09
CA ASP A 68 3.26 -7.12 23.70
C ASP A 68 4.00 -5.90 23.14
N LEU A 69 4.29 -4.90 23.97
CA LEU A 69 5.12 -3.74 23.60
C LEU A 69 6.59 -4.11 23.28
N PHE A 70 7.04 -5.27 23.74
CA PHE A 70 8.35 -5.85 23.42
C PHE A 70 8.23 -7.19 22.67
N GLY A 71 7.00 -7.60 22.35
CA GLY A 71 6.71 -8.77 21.55
C GLY A 71 6.93 -8.38 20.11
N GLU A 72 7.87 -9.06 19.46
CA GLU A 72 7.97 -8.98 18.01
C GLU A 72 6.62 -9.46 17.46
N ALA A 73 5.80 -8.53 16.94
CA ALA A 73 4.54 -8.89 16.30
C ALA A 73 4.87 -10.00 15.30
N GLY A 74 4.28 -11.18 15.49
CA GLY A 74 4.63 -12.33 14.67
C GLY A 74 4.41 -11.99 13.20
N ALA A 75 5.21 -12.53 12.29
CA ALA A 75 5.07 -12.29 10.85
C ALA A 75 3.65 -12.58 10.27
N GLY A 76 2.79 -13.28 11.03
CA GLY A 76 1.37 -13.49 10.74
C GLY A 76 0.42 -12.35 11.17
N GLU A 77 0.86 -11.41 11.99
CA GLU A 77 0.05 -10.31 12.52
C GLU A 77 0.26 -8.98 11.77
N VAL A 78 1.31 -8.91 10.96
CA VAL A 78 1.64 -7.76 10.11
C VAL A 78 1.16 -7.98 8.68
N VAL A 79 0.66 -6.94 8.02
CA VAL A 79 0.37 -6.89 6.58
C VAL A 79 1.30 -5.89 5.91
N ASP A 80 1.98 -6.32 4.84
CA ASP A 80 2.76 -5.40 4.03
C ASP A 80 1.86 -4.79 2.95
N LEU A 81 1.78 -3.47 2.90
CA LEU A 81 1.07 -2.72 1.87
C LEU A 81 2.06 -2.21 0.82
N VAL A 82 1.84 -2.58 -0.44
CA VAL A 82 2.64 -2.09 -1.57
C VAL A 82 1.69 -1.44 -2.57
N GLY A 83 2.09 -0.33 -3.18
CA GLY A 83 1.20 0.39 -4.09
C GLY A 83 1.76 1.71 -4.59
N THR A 84 0.84 2.57 -5.02
CA THR A 84 1.13 3.87 -5.65
C THR A 84 0.95 5.03 -4.66
N SER A 85 0.85 6.26 -5.16
CA SER A 85 0.52 7.46 -4.37
C SER A 85 -0.80 7.36 -3.60
N TYR A 86 -1.75 6.52 -4.03
CA TYR A 86 -2.99 6.28 -3.26
C TYR A 86 -2.72 5.62 -1.90
N SER A 87 -1.63 4.87 -1.81
CA SER A 87 -1.21 4.20 -0.58
C SER A 87 -0.03 4.92 0.10
N ALA A 88 0.88 5.50 -0.67
CA ALA A 88 2.09 6.15 -0.15
C ALA A 88 1.83 7.50 0.55
N ASN A 89 0.82 8.25 0.10
CA ASN A 89 0.57 9.59 0.63
C ASN A 89 -0.19 9.51 1.97
N PRO A 90 0.40 9.98 3.08
CA PRO A 90 -0.18 9.85 4.41
C PRO A 90 -1.45 10.70 4.60
N ASN A 91 -1.69 11.69 3.74
CA ASN A 91 -2.87 12.55 3.84
C ASN A 91 -4.18 11.78 3.60
N TRP A 92 -4.10 10.61 2.96
CA TRP A 92 -5.25 9.73 2.72
C TRP A 92 -5.55 8.79 3.88
N SER A 93 -4.60 8.60 4.81
CA SER A 93 -4.69 7.65 5.92
C SER A 93 -5.08 6.24 5.49
N PHE A 94 -4.68 5.81 4.29
CA PHE A 94 -5.12 4.53 3.75
C PHE A 94 -4.56 3.33 4.53
N ALA A 95 -3.27 3.35 4.88
CA ALA A 95 -2.66 2.33 5.74
C ALA A 95 -3.34 2.29 7.12
N GLU A 96 -3.67 3.46 7.68
CA GLU A 96 -4.33 3.59 8.97
C GLU A 96 -5.77 3.04 8.94
N ALA A 97 -6.49 3.29 7.84
CA ALA A 97 -7.79 2.68 7.58
C ALA A 97 -7.71 1.14 7.55
N LEU A 98 -6.64 0.60 6.96
CA LEU A 98 -6.42 -0.85 6.93
C LEU A 98 -6.14 -1.40 8.33
N LYS A 99 -5.34 -0.73 9.17
CA LYS A 99 -5.11 -1.16 10.56
C LYS A 99 -6.42 -1.27 11.34
N LEU A 100 -7.27 -0.25 11.26
CA LEU A 100 -8.58 -0.20 11.93
C LEU A 100 -9.51 -1.33 11.48
N GLU A 101 -9.56 -1.62 10.17
CA GLU A 101 -10.49 -2.60 9.61
C GLU A 101 -9.95 -4.04 9.67
N LEU A 102 -8.65 -4.24 9.55
CA LEU A 102 -8.01 -5.54 9.59
C LEU A 102 -7.74 -6.02 11.02
N GLY A 103 -7.59 -5.12 12.00
CA GLY A 103 -7.12 -5.52 13.34
C GLY A 103 -5.74 -6.16 13.28
N ARG A 104 -4.87 -5.64 12.39
CA ARG A 104 -3.50 -6.05 12.14
C ARG A 104 -2.64 -4.82 11.92
N ASP A 105 -1.36 -4.91 12.26
CA ASP A 105 -0.45 -3.83 11.89
C ASP A 105 -0.21 -3.83 10.38
N VAL A 106 0.09 -2.66 9.82
CA VAL A 106 0.30 -2.46 8.39
C VAL A 106 1.59 -1.70 8.16
N ILE A 107 2.56 -2.35 7.51
CA ILE A 107 3.80 -1.70 7.09
C ILE A 107 3.64 -1.26 5.64
N ASN A 108 3.78 0.04 5.39
CA ASN A 108 3.55 0.63 4.08
C ASN A 108 4.85 0.80 3.29
N TYR A 109 4.97 0.04 2.20
CA TYR A 109 6.05 0.07 1.23
C TYR A 109 5.64 0.71 -0.11
N ALA A 110 4.45 1.34 -0.17
CA ALA A 110 4.02 2.06 -1.36
C ALA A 110 4.93 3.25 -1.68
N THR A 111 5.08 3.56 -2.97
CA THR A 111 5.91 4.69 -3.43
C THR A 111 5.14 5.57 -4.41
N GLU A 112 5.32 6.88 -4.32
CA GLU A 112 4.69 7.86 -5.20
C GLU A 112 5.46 8.03 -6.52
N GLY A 113 4.75 8.21 -7.63
CA GLY A 113 5.32 8.58 -8.93
C GLY A 113 6.01 7.46 -9.72
N GLN A 114 6.01 6.21 -9.24
CA GLN A 114 6.70 5.07 -9.88
C GLN A 114 5.74 4.01 -10.47
N GLY A 115 4.43 4.26 -10.44
CA GLY A 115 3.42 3.26 -10.74
C GLY A 115 3.40 2.10 -9.72
N PRO A 116 2.57 1.06 -9.93
CA PRO A 116 2.36 -0.01 -8.95
C PRO A 116 3.40 -1.14 -9.05
N PHE A 117 4.09 -1.29 -10.18
CA PHE A 117 4.97 -2.43 -10.45
C PHE A 117 6.40 -2.25 -9.92
N VAL A 118 6.97 -1.05 -10.07
CA VAL A 118 8.31 -0.73 -9.54
C VAL A 118 8.37 -0.91 -8.01
N PRO A 119 7.42 -0.40 -7.21
CA PRO A 119 7.43 -0.62 -5.76
C PRO A 119 7.30 -2.09 -5.37
N MET A 120 6.51 -2.88 -6.13
CA MET A 120 6.37 -4.32 -5.88
C MET A 120 7.66 -5.08 -6.16
N ARG A 121 8.33 -4.82 -7.30
CA ARG A 121 9.64 -5.41 -7.58
C ARG A 121 10.64 -5.09 -6.48
N ASP A 122 10.75 -3.80 -6.14
CA ASP A 122 11.68 -3.33 -5.12
C ASP A 122 11.41 -3.99 -3.77
N TYR A 123 10.13 -4.11 -3.38
CA TYR A 123 9.72 -4.83 -2.18
C TYR A 123 10.14 -6.31 -2.23
N LEU A 124 9.87 -7.02 -3.33
CA LEU A 124 10.23 -8.44 -3.49
C LEU A 124 11.74 -8.68 -3.47
N GLN A 125 12.55 -7.74 -3.96
CA GLN A 125 14.02 -7.83 -3.94
C GLN A 125 14.61 -7.55 -2.55
N LYS A 126 13.99 -6.66 -1.78
CA LYS A 126 14.49 -6.21 -0.47
C LYS A 126 13.92 -7.00 0.69
N ARG A 127 12.80 -7.72 0.52
CA ARG A 127 12.17 -8.48 1.61
C ARG A 127 13.10 -9.60 2.10
N ALA A 128 13.28 -9.68 3.40
CA ALA A 128 13.97 -10.79 4.05
C ALA A 128 12.98 -11.95 4.25
N PRO A 129 13.22 -13.15 3.68
CA PRO A 129 12.29 -14.27 3.77
C PRO A 129 11.90 -14.65 5.21
N GLU A 130 12.83 -14.51 6.14
CA GLU A 130 12.67 -14.86 7.55
C GLU A 130 11.78 -13.90 8.37
N THR A 131 11.62 -12.64 7.94
CA THR A 131 10.82 -11.62 8.65
C THR A 131 9.70 -11.03 7.81
N ALA A 132 9.56 -11.45 6.54
CA ALA A 132 8.54 -10.95 5.65
C ALA A 132 7.13 -11.27 6.18
N ALA A 133 6.23 -10.29 6.07
CA ALA A 133 4.82 -10.53 6.34
C ALA A 133 4.30 -11.66 5.46
N THR A 134 3.48 -12.54 6.04
CA THR A 134 2.84 -13.62 5.26
C THR A 134 1.81 -13.11 4.27
N THR A 135 1.32 -11.88 4.49
CA THR A 135 0.27 -11.23 3.71
C THR A 135 0.81 -9.96 3.10
N VAL A 136 0.69 -9.85 1.77
CA VAL A 136 0.98 -8.62 1.02
C VAL A 136 -0.30 -8.12 0.37
N LEU A 137 -0.65 -6.88 0.64
CA LEU A 137 -1.71 -6.17 -0.05
C LEU A 137 -1.11 -5.31 -1.14
N TRP A 138 -1.41 -5.63 -2.41
CA TRP A 138 -0.92 -4.88 -3.56
C TRP A 138 -2.02 -3.99 -4.15
N GLU A 139 -1.84 -2.68 -4.06
CA GLU A 139 -2.72 -1.67 -4.64
C GLU A 139 -2.31 -1.35 -6.07
N ILE A 140 -3.21 -1.62 -7.02
CA ILE A 140 -3.01 -1.37 -8.45
C ILE A 140 -4.20 -0.56 -8.98
N PRO A 141 -4.02 0.71 -9.38
CA PRO A 141 -5.08 1.46 -10.03
C PRO A 141 -5.44 0.81 -11.38
N LEU A 142 -6.73 0.65 -11.66
CA LEU A 142 -7.23 -0.05 -12.85
C LEU A 142 -6.57 0.40 -14.17
N ARG A 143 -6.28 1.70 -14.32
CA ARG A 143 -5.62 2.26 -15.51
C ARG A 143 -4.30 1.59 -15.89
N TYR A 144 -3.57 1.02 -14.92
CA TYR A 144 -2.33 0.30 -15.17
C TYR A 144 -2.57 -1.11 -15.71
N LEU A 145 -3.75 -1.69 -15.47
CA LEU A 145 -4.13 -3.01 -16.00
C LEU A 145 -4.72 -2.93 -17.41
N LEU A 146 -5.08 -1.73 -17.85
CA LEU A 146 -5.65 -1.47 -19.18
C LEU A 146 -4.58 -1.08 -20.21
N ASP A 147 -3.32 -0.96 -19.77
CA ASP A 147 -2.20 -0.68 -20.65
C ASP A 147 -1.92 -1.92 -21.53
N PRO A 148 -2.10 -1.85 -22.87
CA PRO A 148 -1.87 -2.98 -23.75
C PRO A 148 -0.40 -3.42 -23.76
N GLU A 149 0.53 -2.55 -23.39
CA GLU A 149 1.97 -2.86 -23.32
C GLU A 149 2.37 -3.46 -21.97
N LEU A 150 1.42 -3.61 -21.03
CA LEU A 150 1.69 -4.17 -19.70
C LEU A 150 2.38 -5.54 -19.76
N PRO A 151 1.96 -6.53 -20.58
CA PRO A 151 2.60 -7.84 -20.60
C PRO A 151 4.07 -7.76 -21.03
N GLU A 152 4.36 -6.95 -22.06
CA GLU A 152 5.72 -6.76 -22.57
C GLU A 152 6.58 -5.98 -21.57
N THR A 153 6.01 -4.97 -20.92
CA THR A 153 6.69 -4.19 -19.87
C THR A 153 7.05 -5.09 -18.69
N LEU A 154 6.11 -5.91 -18.20
CA LEU A 154 6.37 -6.86 -17.12
C LEU A 154 7.41 -7.91 -17.51
N ALA A 155 7.36 -8.43 -18.75
CA ALA A 155 8.30 -9.41 -19.25
C ALA A 155 9.71 -8.85 -19.48
N ALA A 156 9.82 -7.60 -19.95
CA ALA A 156 11.09 -6.89 -20.10
C ALA A 156 11.72 -6.57 -18.74
N GLU A 157 10.89 -6.20 -17.76
CA GLU A 157 11.32 -5.87 -16.39
C GLU A 157 11.67 -7.11 -15.54
N ALA A 158 11.19 -8.31 -15.90
CA ALA A 158 11.44 -9.57 -15.19
C ALA A 158 12.85 -10.18 -15.44
N GLY A 159 13.57 -9.70 -16.46
CA GLY A 159 14.89 -10.22 -16.83
C GLY A 159 14.86 -11.63 -17.48
N PRO A 160 15.98 -12.08 -18.07
CA PRO A 160 16.02 -13.27 -18.92
C PRO A 160 15.78 -14.62 -18.20
N GLU A 161 15.87 -14.66 -16.86
CA GLU A 161 15.64 -15.90 -16.10
C GLU A 161 14.16 -16.32 -16.05
N ALA A 162 13.21 -15.37 -16.10
CA ALA A 162 11.77 -15.68 -16.09
C ALA A 162 11.30 -16.28 -17.43
N GLN A 163 11.86 -15.82 -18.56
CA GLN A 163 11.52 -16.32 -19.90
C GLN A 163 11.98 -17.78 -20.13
N SER A 164 12.96 -18.24 -19.35
CA SER A 164 13.49 -19.61 -19.44
C SER A 164 12.56 -20.66 -18.82
N LEU A 165 11.64 -20.26 -17.93
CA LEU A 165 10.64 -21.15 -17.31
C LEU A 165 9.45 -21.43 -18.24
N GLU A 166 9.04 -20.45 -19.06
CA GLU A 166 7.92 -20.60 -19.99
C GLU A 166 8.28 -21.50 -21.20
N LEU A 167 9.54 -21.45 -21.65
CA LEU A 167 10.06 -22.32 -22.72
C LEU A 167 10.24 -23.78 -22.29
N ALA A 168 10.27 -24.07 -20.99
CA ALA A 168 10.43 -25.44 -20.48
C ALA A 168 9.10 -26.21 -20.42
N GLU A 169 7.95 -25.53 -20.39
CA GLU A 169 6.63 -26.18 -20.35
C GLU A 169 6.07 -26.51 -21.75
N GLU A 170 6.52 -25.82 -22.81
CA GLU A 170 6.09 -26.12 -24.19
C GLU A 170 6.90 -27.23 -24.90
N GLY A 171 8.01 -27.68 -24.30
CA GLY A 171 8.93 -28.66 -24.90
C GLY A 171 8.68 -30.13 -24.53
N GLY A 172 7.63 -30.43 -23.77
CA GLY A 172 7.39 -31.75 -23.19
C GLY A 172 6.18 -32.49 -23.76
N THR A 173 6.28 -33.01 -24.98
CA THR A 173 5.44 -34.12 -25.49
C THR A 173 6.29 -35.21 -26.09
#